data_AF-A0A937B9Z8-F1
#
_entry.id   AF-A0A937B9Z8-F1
#
_cell.length_a   1.000
_cell.length_b   1.000
_cell.length_c   1.000
_cell.angle_alpha   90.00
_cell.angle_beta   90.00
_cell.angle_gamma   90.00
#
_symmetry.space_group_name_H-M   'P 1'
#
loop_
_entity.id
_entity.type
_entity.pdbx_description
1 polymer ?
#
loop_
_entity_poly.entity_id
_entity_poly.type
_entity_poly.pdbx_seq_one_letter_code
_entity_poly.pdbx_strand_id
1 'polypeptide(L)'
;MNAVLGDLPTWNLSDLYSSPSGTDLEADLKRAAAEAEAFAKDYEGRIASLGGKELGAAIARFEALSDRMGRIGSYASLYYAQDQADPERGRFSQNVSEKLTDIGTRLVFFRLELNKLEDAELAEKQKAPELARYAPWLRDLRVWRPHQLSDEMEKALHEKYVVGRAAWSRLFDETIARLRYPFGNEMLSEPQILDKLSNKDQAVRKEAAKSFGKVQGDNIAVFALITNTLAKDKEIEDRWRKYPRPQSSMNLANVVEDEVVDALANAVKAAYPKLAHRYYKLKAKWFGVEKMPY
;
A
#
# COMPACT_ATOMS: atom_id res chain seq x y z
N MET A 1 18.29 6.03 -24.72
CA MET A 1 19.35 5.12 -25.20
C MET A 1 20.68 5.49 -24.57
N ASN A 2 21.12 4.75 -23.56
CA ASN A 2 22.45 4.92 -22.98
C ASN A 2 23.46 4.21 -23.87
N ALA A 3 24.26 4.96 -24.63
CA ALA A 3 25.18 4.45 -25.66
C ALA A 3 26.27 3.48 -25.14
N VAL A 4 26.34 3.24 -23.84
CA VAL A 4 27.36 2.41 -23.18
C VAL A 4 26.96 0.93 -23.10
N LEU A 5 25.66 0.60 -23.13
CA LEU A 5 25.17 -0.76 -22.83
C LEU A 5 24.46 -1.48 -23.99
N GLY A 6 24.19 -0.80 -25.11
CA GLY A 6 23.42 -1.36 -26.23
C GLY A 6 21.94 -1.60 -25.90
N ASP A 7 21.26 -2.43 -26.70
CA ASP A 7 19.89 -2.86 -26.41
C ASP A 7 19.89 -3.86 -25.25
N LEU A 8 19.39 -3.43 -24.09
CA LEU A 8 19.22 -4.29 -22.93
C LEU A 8 18.00 -5.21 -23.14
N PRO A 9 18.03 -6.46 -22.65
CA PRO A 9 16.88 -7.35 -22.74
C PRO A 9 15.68 -6.76 -21.99
N THR A 10 14.52 -6.77 -22.63
CA THR A 10 13.25 -6.39 -22.02
C THR A 10 12.38 -7.62 -21.81
N TRP A 11 11.47 -7.56 -20.84
CA TRP A 11 10.48 -8.62 -20.66
C TRP A 11 9.59 -8.73 -21.89
N ASN A 12 9.31 -9.96 -22.31
CA ASN A 12 8.25 -10.19 -23.28
C ASN A 12 6.89 -10.10 -22.58
N LEU A 13 6.05 -9.14 -22.98
CA LEU A 13 4.72 -8.93 -22.42
C LEU A 13 3.60 -9.44 -23.34
N SER A 14 3.93 -10.07 -24.46
CA SER A 14 2.96 -10.56 -25.46
C SER A 14 2.00 -11.60 -24.91
N ASP A 15 2.40 -12.32 -23.85
CA ASP A 15 1.54 -13.30 -23.17
C ASP A 15 0.36 -12.62 -22.44
N LEU A 16 0.51 -11.34 -22.09
CA LEU A 16 -0.55 -10.53 -21.50
C LEU A 16 -1.32 -9.76 -22.58
N TYR A 17 -0.63 -8.96 -23.39
CA TYR A 17 -1.24 -8.20 -24.50
C TYR A 17 -0.24 -7.97 -25.61
N SER A 18 -0.74 -7.88 -26.84
CA SER A 18 0.08 -7.75 -28.05
C SER A 18 0.94 -6.48 -28.06
N SER A 19 0.39 -5.34 -27.65
CA SER A 19 1.11 -4.07 -27.50
C SER A 19 0.28 -3.06 -26.69
N PRO A 20 0.85 -1.90 -26.30
CA PRO A 20 0.10 -0.82 -25.63
C PRO A 20 -1.01 -0.22 -26.51
N SER A 21 -0.91 -0.37 -27.83
CA SER A 21 -1.91 0.02 -28.82
C SER A 21 -2.63 -1.20 -29.43
N GLY A 22 -2.51 -2.37 -28.79
CA GLY A 22 -3.10 -3.62 -29.22
C GLY A 22 -4.62 -3.61 -29.11
N THR A 23 -5.30 -4.17 -30.11
CA THR A 23 -6.77 -4.25 -30.13
C THR A 23 -7.31 -5.18 -29.04
N ASP A 24 -6.50 -6.15 -28.60
CA ASP A 24 -6.80 -7.08 -27.50
C ASP A 24 -6.89 -6.38 -26.15
N LEU A 25 -5.96 -5.47 -25.84
CA LEU A 25 -5.99 -4.64 -24.63
C LEU A 25 -7.18 -3.70 -24.62
N GLU A 26 -7.41 -2.98 -25.73
CA GLU A 26 -8.53 -2.05 -25.82
C GLU A 26 -9.88 -2.79 -25.73
N ALA A 27 -9.98 -3.97 -26.34
CA ALA A 27 -11.17 -4.82 -26.21
C ALA A 27 -11.39 -5.25 -24.76
N ASP A 28 -10.35 -5.66 -24.03
CA ASP A 28 -10.47 -6.05 -22.62
C ASP A 28 -10.85 -4.88 -21.71
N LEU A 29 -10.31 -3.69 -21.93
CA LEU A 29 -10.74 -2.47 -21.23
C LEU A 29 -12.23 -2.18 -21.46
N LYS A 30 -12.70 -2.23 -22.71
CA LYS A 30 -14.12 -2.02 -23.05
C LYS A 30 -15.01 -3.11 -22.44
N ARG A 31 -14.57 -4.37 -22.49
CA ARG A 31 -15.29 -5.51 -21.89
C ARG A 31 -15.37 -5.37 -20.37
N ALA A 32 -14.29 -4.98 -19.71
CA ALA A 32 -14.28 -4.77 -18.27
C ALA A 32 -15.24 -3.65 -17.85
N ALA A 33 -15.24 -2.52 -18.57
CA ALA A 33 -16.16 -1.42 -18.30
C ALA A 33 -17.64 -1.82 -18.51
N ALA A 34 -17.95 -2.48 -19.64
CA ALA A 34 -19.30 -2.93 -19.92
C ALA A 34 -19.78 -3.99 -18.91
N GLU A 35 -18.93 -4.94 -18.52
CA GLU A 35 -19.27 -5.96 -17.53
C GLU A 35 -19.47 -5.33 -16.14
N ALA A 36 -18.68 -4.33 -15.75
CA ALA A 36 -18.85 -3.65 -14.47
C ALA A 36 -20.20 -2.91 -14.39
N GLU A 37 -20.61 -2.21 -15.45
CA GLU A 37 -21.93 -1.58 -15.50
C GLU A 37 -23.07 -2.61 -15.50
N ALA A 38 -22.92 -3.71 -16.24
CA ALA A 38 -23.90 -4.79 -16.21
C ALA A 38 -23.98 -5.44 -14.83
N PHE A 39 -22.84 -5.66 -14.18
CA PHE A 39 -22.74 -6.24 -12.84
C PHE A 39 -23.41 -5.34 -11.80
N ALA A 40 -23.10 -4.04 -11.80
CA ALA A 40 -23.75 -3.06 -10.93
C ALA A 40 -25.26 -3.03 -11.19
N LYS A 41 -25.66 -2.94 -12.46
CA LYS A 41 -27.07 -2.98 -12.85
C LYS A 41 -27.75 -4.22 -12.29
N ASP A 42 -27.16 -5.40 -12.37
CA ASP A 42 -27.77 -6.68 -11.98
C ASP A 42 -27.83 -6.90 -10.46
N TYR A 43 -26.88 -6.38 -9.70
CA TYR A 43 -26.66 -6.78 -8.30
C TYR A 43 -26.69 -5.66 -7.26
N GLU A 44 -26.50 -4.39 -7.66
CA GLU A 44 -26.49 -3.27 -6.71
C GLU A 44 -27.85 -3.13 -6.01
N GLY A 45 -27.82 -3.05 -4.69
CA GLY A 45 -28.98 -3.05 -3.80
C GLY A 45 -29.71 -4.39 -3.69
N ARG A 46 -29.17 -5.47 -4.27
CA ARG A 46 -29.87 -6.76 -4.40
C ARG A 46 -29.12 -7.95 -3.80
N ILE A 47 -27.92 -7.77 -3.25
CA ILE A 47 -27.12 -8.91 -2.74
C ILE A 47 -27.85 -9.68 -1.62
N ALA A 48 -28.60 -8.99 -0.76
CA ALA A 48 -29.38 -9.62 0.30
C ALA A 48 -30.48 -10.55 -0.23
N SER A 49 -31.09 -10.27 -1.38
CA SER A 49 -32.18 -11.10 -1.91
C SER A 49 -31.71 -12.33 -2.67
N LEU A 50 -30.42 -12.42 -3.04
CA LEU A 50 -29.90 -13.54 -3.81
C LEU A 50 -29.89 -14.85 -3.02
N GLY A 51 -30.32 -15.95 -3.64
CA GLY A 51 -30.09 -17.29 -3.11
C GLY A 51 -28.60 -17.68 -3.18
N GLY A 52 -28.21 -18.75 -2.47
CA GLY A 52 -26.81 -19.20 -2.45
C GLY A 52 -26.22 -19.47 -3.85
N LYS A 53 -26.98 -20.13 -4.73
CA LYS A 53 -26.57 -20.38 -6.12
C LYS A 53 -26.35 -19.10 -6.92
N GLU A 54 -27.26 -18.13 -6.79
CA GLU A 54 -27.20 -16.85 -7.49
C GLU A 54 -26.03 -15.99 -6.97
N LEU A 55 -25.81 -16.00 -5.65
CA LEU A 55 -24.68 -15.31 -5.03
C LEU A 55 -23.34 -15.94 -5.46
N GLY A 56 -23.26 -17.27 -5.54
CA GLY A 56 -22.09 -17.97 -6.08
C GLY A 56 -21.80 -17.58 -7.54
N ALA A 57 -22.83 -17.44 -8.37
CA ALA A 57 -22.70 -16.95 -9.74
C ALA A 57 -22.26 -15.48 -9.80
N ALA A 58 -22.76 -14.63 -8.91
CA ALA A 58 -22.32 -13.24 -8.79
C ALA A 58 -20.84 -13.14 -8.42
N ILE A 59 -20.37 -13.91 -7.42
CA ILE A 59 -18.94 -13.94 -7.07
C ILE A 59 -18.09 -14.44 -8.24
N ALA A 60 -18.54 -15.44 -8.99
CA ALA A 60 -17.82 -15.92 -10.17
C ALA A 60 -17.66 -14.85 -11.27
N ARG A 61 -18.70 -14.05 -11.51
CA ARG A 61 -18.62 -12.89 -12.44
C ARG A 61 -17.66 -11.84 -11.92
N PHE A 62 -17.74 -11.52 -10.63
CA PHE A 62 -16.84 -10.56 -9.98
C PHE A 62 -15.37 -11.01 -10.03
N GLU A 63 -15.11 -12.31 -9.81
CA GLU A 63 -13.79 -12.93 -9.91
C GLU A 63 -13.23 -12.81 -11.33
N ALA A 64 -14.00 -13.21 -12.35
CA ALA A 64 -13.56 -13.13 -13.74
C ALA A 64 -13.29 -11.68 -14.19
N LEU A 65 -14.10 -10.73 -13.73
CA LEU A 65 -13.89 -9.30 -13.97
C LEU A 65 -12.62 -8.80 -13.26
N SER A 66 -12.42 -9.18 -12.00
CA SER A 66 -11.24 -8.81 -11.21
C SER A 66 -9.95 -9.37 -11.83
N ASP A 67 -9.96 -10.61 -12.30
CA ASP A 67 -8.84 -11.23 -13.01
C ASP A 67 -8.47 -10.47 -14.29
N ARG A 68 -9.48 -10.13 -15.12
CA ARG A 68 -9.27 -9.30 -16.32
C ARG A 68 -8.67 -7.95 -15.98
N MET A 69 -9.21 -7.24 -14.99
CA MET A 69 -8.68 -5.96 -14.53
C MET A 69 -7.24 -6.10 -14.02
N GLY A 70 -6.94 -7.17 -13.28
CA GLY A 70 -5.61 -7.50 -12.79
C GLY A 70 -4.61 -7.73 -13.93
N ARG A 71 -5.00 -8.46 -14.98
CA ARG A 71 -4.19 -8.68 -16.19
C ARG A 71 -3.87 -7.36 -16.90
N ILE A 72 -4.88 -6.50 -17.11
CA ILE A 72 -4.71 -5.16 -17.70
C ILE A 72 -3.74 -4.31 -16.88
N GLY A 73 -3.96 -4.22 -15.56
CA GLY A 73 -3.13 -3.43 -14.66
C GLY A 73 -1.70 -3.95 -14.59
N SER A 74 -1.52 -5.27 -14.56
CA SER A 74 -0.20 -5.91 -14.57
C SER A 74 0.57 -5.57 -15.84
N TYR A 75 -0.07 -5.66 -17.01
CA TYR A 75 0.57 -5.24 -18.26
C TYR A 75 1.02 -3.77 -18.23
N ALA A 76 0.14 -2.87 -17.79
CA ALA A 76 0.46 -1.45 -17.72
C ALA A 76 1.59 -1.12 -16.73
N SER A 77 1.63 -1.80 -15.59
CA SER A 77 2.69 -1.66 -14.60
C SER A 77 4.02 -2.21 -15.13
N LEU A 78 4.04 -3.41 -15.69
CA LEU A 78 5.24 -4.05 -16.24
C LEU A 78 5.78 -3.26 -17.45
N TYR A 79 4.91 -2.77 -18.33
CA TYR A 79 5.30 -1.94 -19.46
C TYR A 79 5.94 -0.62 -19.01
N TYR A 80 5.41 0.02 -17.97
CA TYR A 80 6.04 1.21 -17.38
C TYR A 80 7.38 0.90 -16.71
N ALA A 81 7.49 -0.23 -16.00
CA ALA A 81 8.71 -0.63 -15.30
C ALA A 81 9.91 -0.90 -16.23
N GLN A 82 9.68 -1.19 -17.53
CA GLN A 82 10.75 -1.36 -18.51
C GLN A 82 11.57 -0.08 -18.74
N ASP A 83 10.93 1.10 -18.66
CA ASP A 83 11.60 2.40 -18.70
C ASP A 83 10.70 3.47 -18.05
N GLN A 84 10.96 3.77 -16.78
CA GLN A 84 10.16 4.73 -16.01
C GLN A 84 10.43 6.20 -16.38
N ALA A 85 11.51 6.47 -17.12
CA ALA A 85 11.86 7.80 -17.60
C ALA A 85 11.17 8.14 -18.93
N ASP A 86 10.56 7.14 -19.60
CA ASP A 86 9.82 7.32 -20.85
C ASP A 86 8.43 7.95 -20.56
N PRO A 87 8.17 9.19 -21.03
CA PRO A 87 6.91 9.87 -20.79
C PRO A 87 5.70 9.18 -21.45
N GLU A 88 5.90 8.47 -22.56
CA GLU A 88 4.82 7.76 -23.26
C GLU A 88 4.35 6.55 -22.46
N ARG A 89 5.29 5.82 -21.85
CA ARG A 89 4.99 4.70 -20.94
C ARG A 89 4.30 5.19 -19.67
N GLY A 90 4.78 6.30 -19.11
CA GLY A 90 4.15 6.93 -17.96
C GLY A 90 2.70 7.33 -18.25
N ARG A 91 2.46 8.03 -19.37
CA ARG A 91 1.11 8.41 -19.80
C ARG A 91 0.19 7.21 -20.01
N PHE A 92 0.68 6.16 -20.68
CA PHE A 92 -0.08 4.94 -20.89
C PHE A 92 -0.49 4.28 -19.56
N SER A 93 0.46 4.12 -18.64
CA SER A 93 0.22 3.50 -17.32
C SER A 93 -0.82 4.29 -16.51
N GLN A 94 -0.70 5.62 -16.52
CA GLN A 94 -1.66 6.52 -15.87
C GLN A 94 -3.07 6.37 -16.47
N ASN A 95 -3.20 6.43 -17.79
CA ASN A 95 -4.50 6.29 -18.47
C ASN A 95 -5.18 4.94 -18.18
N VAL A 96 -4.41 3.85 -18.14
CA VAL A 96 -4.94 2.53 -17.78
C VAL A 96 -5.36 2.52 -16.31
N SER A 97 -4.56 3.08 -15.40
CA SER A 97 -4.86 3.14 -13.97
C SER A 97 -6.13 3.93 -13.68
N GLU A 98 -6.35 5.06 -14.36
CA GLU A 98 -7.58 5.86 -14.27
C GLU A 98 -8.80 5.06 -14.72
N LYS A 99 -8.73 4.42 -15.91
CA LYS A 99 -9.83 3.57 -16.40
C LYS A 99 -10.15 2.41 -15.46
N LEU A 100 -9.14 1.72 -14.92
CA LEU A 100 -9.36 0.65 -13.97
C LEU A 100 -9.94 1.16 -12.64
N THR A 101 -9.59 2.37 -12.23
CA THR A 101 -10.16 3.02 -11.04
C THR A 101 -11.64 3.34 -11.23
N ASP A 102 -12.02 3.89 -12.40
CA ASP A 102 -13.42 4.17 -12.74
C ASP A 102 -14.26 2.88 -12.74
N ILE A 103 -13.74 1.82 -13.39
CA ILE A 103 -14.38 0.49 -13.43
C ILE A 103 -14.51 -0.08 -12.02
N GLY A 104 -13.42 -0.04 -11.24
CA GLY A 104 -13.39 -0.59 -9.87
C GLY A 104 -14.35 0.11 -8.93
N THR A 105 -14.51 1.43 -9.07
CA THR A 105 -15.46 2.25 -8.29
C THR A 105 -16.89 1.72 -8.45
N ARG A 106 -17.27 1.29 -9.65
CA ARG A 106 -18.59 0.72 -9.94
C ARG A 106 -18.86 -0.61 -9.24
N LEU A 107 -17.83 -1.29 -8.76
CA LEU A 107 -17.92 -2.62 -8.14
C LEU A 107 -17.82 -2.56 -6.61
N VAL A 108 -17.51 -1.41 -6.01
CA VAL A 108 -17.28 -1.26 -4.57
C VAL A 108 -18.48 -1.73 -3.74
N PHE A 109 -19.70 -1.45 -4.21
CA PHE A 109 -20.94 -1.85 -3.53
C PHE A 109 -20.97 -3.35 -3.20
N PHE A 110 -20.40 -4.20 -4.06
CA PHE A 110 -20.55 -5.65 -3.95
C PHE A 110 -19.98 -6.19 -2.64
N ARG A 111 -18.75 -5.78 -2.32
CA ARG A 111 -18.07 -6.15 -1.07
C ARG A 111 -18.75 -5.52 0.14
N LEU A 112 -19.20 -4.26 0.01
CA LEU A 112 -19.89 -3.55 1.09
C LEU A 112 -21.24 -4.22 1.43
N GLU A 113 -22.03 -4.61 0.44
CA GLU A 113 -23.30 -5.31 0.64
C GLU A 113 -23.11 -6.73 1.17
N LEU A 114 -22.10 -7.46 0.70
CA LEU A 114 -21.72 -8.75 1.27
C LEU A 114 -21.38 -8.65 2.77
N ASN A 115 -20.74 -7.56 3.19
CA ASN A 115 -20.47 -7.28 4.61
C ASN A 115 -21.72 -6.85 5.40
N LYS A 116 -22.78 -6.39 4.74
CA LYS A 116 -24.07 -6.05 5.38
C LYS A 116 -24.93 -7.29 5.67
N LEU A 117 -24.68 -8.43 4.99
CA LEU A 117 -25.38 -9.69 5.28
C LEU A 117 -25.21 -10.13 6.74
N GLU A 118 -26.24 -10.72 7.33
CA GLU A 118 -26.10 -11.36 8.64
C GLU A 118 -25.38 -12.71 8.54
N ASP A 119 -24.63 -13.08 9.59
CA ASP A 119 -23.79 -14.29 9.56
C ASP A 119 -24.63 -15.57 9.36
N ALA A 120 -25.81 -15.65 9.99
CA ALA A 120 -26.73 -16.77 9.81
C ALA A 120 -27.27 -16.85 8.38
N GLU A 121 -27.62 -15.71 7.80
CA GLU A 121 -28.11 -15.65 6.41
C GLU A 121 -27.01 -16.09 5.43
N LEU A 122 -25.79 -15.61 5.59
CA LEU A 122 -24.67 -16.00 4.73
C LEU A 122 -24.30 -17.48 4.91
N ALA A 123 -24.37 -18.02 6.14
CA ALA A 123 -24.14 -19.44 6.40
C ALA A 123 -25.19 -20.33 5.72
N GLU A 124 -26.47 -19.93 5.72
CA GLU A 124 -27.53 -20.64 4.99
C GLU A 124 -27.29 -20.61 3.47
N LYS A 125 -26.95 -19.45 2.91
CA LYS A 125 -26.60 -19.32 1.47
C LYS A 125 -25.40 -20.20 1.11
N GLN A 126 -24.40 -20.33 2.00
CA GLN A 126 -23.18 -21.12 1.77
C GLN A 126 -23.41 -22.64 1.68
N LYS A 127 -24.61 -23.14 2.02
CA LYS A 127 -24.97 -24.56 1.77
C LYS A 127 -25.07 -24.89 0.27
N ALA A 128 -25.25 -23.89 -0.58
CA ALA A 128 -25.22 -24.07 -2.03
C ALA A 128 -23.79 -24.33 -2.53
N PRO A 129 -23.53 -25.41 -3.31
CA PRO A 129 -22.19 -25.75 -3.79
C PRO A 129 -21.47 -24.63 -4.55
N GLU A 130 -22.23 -23.83 -5.32
CA GLU A 130 -21.71 -22.73 -6.13
C GLU A 130 -21.11 -21.60 -5.27
N LEU A 131 -21.62 -21.43 -4.04
CA LEU A 131 -21.11 -20.45 -3.08
C LEU A 131 -20.06 -21.06 -2.13
N ALA A 132 -20.23 -22.33 -1.76
CA ALA A 132 -19.36 -23.02 -0.80
C ALA A 132 -17.87 -22.96 -1.19
N ARG A 133 -17.55 -23.05 -2.49
CA ARG A 133 -16.17 -22.95 -2.99
C ARG A 133 -15.49 -21.62 -2.66
N TYR A 134 -16.26 -20.56 -2.47
CA TYR A 134 -15.78 -19.21 -2.14
C TYR A 134 -15.71 -18.94 -0.63
N ALA A 135 -15.93 -19.96 0.21
CA ALA A 135 -15.88 -19.81 1.66
C ALA A 135 -14.58 -19.14 2.18
N PRO A 136 -13.37 -19.44 1.67
CA PRO A 136 -12.15 -18.75 2.10
C PRO A 136 -12.19 -17.24 1.79
N TRP A 137 -12.60 -16.88 0.57
CA TRP A 137 -12.71 -15.47 0.16
C TRP A 137 -13.77 -14.73 0.96
N LEU A 138 -14.93 -15.37 1.22
CA LEU A 138 -15.98 -14.81 2.06
C LEU A 138 -15.50 -14.62 3.50
N ARG A 139 -14.82 -15.61 4.10
CA ARG A 139 -14.22 -15.46 5.43
C ARG A 139 -13.32 -14.24 5.48
N ASP A 140 -12.40 -14.10 4.53
CA ASP A 140 -11.41 -13.02 4.50
C ASP A 140 -12.06 -11.66 4.20
N LEU A 141 -13.15 -11.62 3.44
CA LEU A 141 -13.95 -10.40 3.27
C LEU A 141 -14.66 -9.99 4.57
N ARG A 142 -15.22 -10.98 5.29
CA ARG A 142 -16.06 -10.76 6.47
C ARG A 142 -15.28 -10.30 7.69
N VAL A 143 -13.96 -10.50 7.74
CA VAL A 143 -13.13 -9.97 8.84
C VAL A 143 -13.20 -8.43 8.94
N TRP A 144 -13.57 -7.74 7.85
CA TRP A 144 -13.72 -6.28 7.81
C TRP A 144 -15.07 -5.77 8.27
N ARG A 145 -16.11 -6.63 8.34
CA ARG A 145 -17.47 -6.21 8.71
C ARG A 145 -17.53 -5.42 10.02
N PRO A 146 -16.86 -5.82 11.12
CA PRO A 146 -16.90 -5.06 12.38
C PRO A 146 -16.32 -3.64 12.26
N HIS A 147 -15.50 -3.40 11.24
CA HIS A 147 -14.71 -2.20 11.01
C HIS A 147 -15.25 -1.32 9.86
N GLN A 148 -16.28 -1.78 9.16
CA GLN A 148 -16.94 -1.04 8.10
C GLN A 148 -17.84 0.04 8.69
N LEU A 149 -17.71 1.27 8.19
CA LEU A 149 -18.53 2.40 8.63
C LEU A 149 -19.80 2.49 7.78
N SER A 150 -20.70 3.38 8.17
CA SER A 150 -21.84 3.76 7.34
C SER A 150 -21.38 4.45 6.05
N ASP A 151 -22.11 4.27 4.96
CA ASP A 151 -21.80 4.85 3.65
C ASP A 151 -21.58 6.38 3.71
N GLU A 152 -22.37 7.11 4.51
CA GLU A 152 -22.21 8.56 4.72
C GLU A 152 -20.88 8.93 5.40
N MET A 153 -20.42 8.10 6.34
CA MET A 153 -19.18 8.32 7.08
C MET A 153 -17.97 7.98 6.20
N GLU A 154 -18.02 6.89 5.43
CA GLU A 154 -16.98 6.55 4.46
C GLU A 154 -16.83 7.68 3.42
N LYS A 155 -17.95 8.21 2.92
CA LYS A 155 -17.95 9.36 2.01
C LYS A 155 -17.33 10.61 2.64
N ALA A 156 -17.73 10.94 3.87
CA ALA A 156 -17.20 12.10 4.58
C ALA A 156 -15.69 11.99 4.86
N LEU A 157 -15.19 10.80 5.21
CA LEU A 157 -13.75 10.54 5.38
C LEU A 157 -13.01 10.69 4.06
N HIS A 158 -13.55 10.16 2.97
CA HIS A 158 -12.96 10.27 1.64
C HIS A 158 -12.86 11.74 1.18
N GLU A 159 -13.93 12.52 1.30
CA GLU A 159 -13.93 13.94 0.94
C GLU A 159 -12.91 14.76 1.76
N LYS A 160 -12.73 14.43 3.04
CA LYS A 160 -11.76 15.10 3.90
C LYS A 160 -10.31 14.65 3.72
N TYR A 161 -10.07 13.50 3.09
CA TYR A 161 -8.72 12.91 2.98
C TYR A 161 -7.69 13.88 2.39
N VAL A 162 -8.04 14.55 1.29
CA VAL A 162 -7.13 15.43 0.53
C VAL A 162 -6.68 16.65 1.33
N VAL A 163 -7.60 17.22 2.11
CA VAL A 163 -7.36 18.42 2.94
C VAL A 163 -6.93 18.09 4.37
N GLY A 164 -7.10 16.84 4.79
CA GLY A 164 -6.67 16.30 6.07
C GLY A 164 -5.35 15.54 5.93
N ARG A 165 -5.40 14.21 6.10
CA ARG A 165 -4.22 13.32 6.16
C ARG A 165 -3.23 13.53 5.02
N ALA A 166 -3.71 13.64 3.77
CA ALA A 166 -2.83 13.80 2.62
C ALA A 166 -2.08 15.14 2.62
N ALA A 167 -2.70 16.21 3.12
CA ALA A 167 -2.07 17.53 3.24
C ALA A 167 -0.93 17.52 4.28
N TRP A 168 -1.11 16.82 5.41
CA TRP A 168 -0.08 16.66 6.44
C TRP A 168 1.10 15.82 5.94
N SER A 169 0.85 14.73 5.22
CA SER A 169 1.93 13.96 4.56
C SER A 169 2.68 14.81 3.54
N ARG A 170 1.97 15.58 2.71
CA ARG A 170 2.60 16.49 1.74
C ARG A 170 3.46 17.55 2.43
N LEU A 171 2.99 18.11 3.54
CA LEU A 171 3.77 19.07 4.32
C LEU A 171 5.08 18.45 4.82
N PHE A 172 5.06 17.20 5.28
CA PHE A 172 6.27 16.48 5.66
C PHE A 172 7.23 16.33 4.47
N ASP A 173 6.73 15.80 3.36
CA ASP A 173 7.53 15.52 2.16
C ASP A 173 8.19 16.80 1.61
N GLU A 174 7.40 17.88 1.47
CA GLU A 174 7.90 19.17 1.01
C GLU A 174 8.89 19.80 1.99
N THR A 175 8.68 19.65 3.29
CA THR A 175 9.59 20.19 4.31
C THR A 175 10.93 19.48 4.25
N ILE A 176 10.93 18.14 4.28
CA ILE A 176 12.15 17.31 4.18
C ILE A 176 12.92 17.62 2.90
N ALA A 177 12.24 17.69 1.74
CA ALA A 177 12.88 17.93 0.44
C ALA A 177 13.62 19.29 0.36
N ARG A 178 13.15 20.29 1.12
CA ARG A 178 13.74 21.63 1.17
C ARG A 178 14.91 21.75 2.15
N LEU A 179 15.06 20.82 3.09
CA LEU A 179 16.15 20.87 4.05
C LEU A 179 17.51 20.81 3.35
N ARG A 180 18.47 21.55 3.92
CA ARG A 180 19.86 21.57 3.48
C ARG A 180 20.78 21.40 4.66
N TYR A 181 21.79 20.56 4.48
CA TYR A 181 22.68 20.09 5.52
C TYR A 181 24.08 20.67 5.28
N PRO A 182 24.57 21.56 6.16
CA PRO A 182 25.92 22.11 6.05
C PRO A 182 26.97 21.00 6.17
N PHE A 183 27.90 20.91 5.23
CA PHE A 183 28.99 19.94 5.27
C PHE A 183 30.22 20.54 4.57
N GLY A 184 31.29 20.83 5.32
CA GLY A 184 32.37 21.69 4.82
C GLY A 184 31.85 23.03 4.29
N ASN A 185 32.11 23.33 3.01
CA ASN A 185 31.65 24.54 2.33
C ASN A 185 30.40 24.31 1.46
N GLU A 186 29.78 23.14 1.56
CA GLU A 186 28.63 22.75 0.74
C GLU A 186 27.34 22.67 1.58
N MET A 187 26.21 22.79 0.88
CA MET A 187 24.88 22.58 1.42
C MET A 187 24.26 21.37 0.73
N LEU A 188 24.29 20.23 1.40
CA LEU A 188 23.86 18.96 0.85
C LEU A 188 22.34 18.74 1.02
N SER A 189 21.74 17.95 0.14
CA SER A 189 20.39 17.39 0.33
C SER A 189 20.42 16.22 1.33
N GLU A 190 19.25 15.74 1.75
CA GLU A 190 19.15 14.59 2.66
C GLU A 190 19.84 13.33 2.12
N PRO A 191 19.58 12.87 0.87
CA PRO A 191 20.28 11.69 0.34
C PRO A 191 21.81 11.88 0.31
N GLN A 192 22.28 13.09 -0.02
CA GLN A 192 23.71 13.39 -0.10
C GLN A 192 24.40 13.36 1.27
N ILE A 193 23.77 13.89 2.32
CA ILE A 193 24.37 13.86 3.67
C ILE A 193 24.30 12.44 4.26
N LEU A 194 23.23 11.68 4.01
CA LEU A 194 23.09 10.30 4.47
C LEU A 194 24.11 9.36 3.79
N ASP A 195 24.44 9.58 2.52
CA ASP A 195 25.51 8.86 1.83
C ASP A 195 26.86 8.98 2.57
N LYS A 196 27.17 10.16 3.13
CA LYS A 196 28.41 10.38 3.90
C LYS A 196 28.50 9.51 5.16
N LEU A 197 27.40 8.99 5.69
CA LEU A 197 27.40 8.07 6.83
C LEU A 197 28.02 6.71 6.51
N SER A 198 28.16 6.36 5.23
CA SER A 198 28.83 5.13 4.79
C SER A 198 30.30 5.34 4.39
N ASN A 199 30.84 6.55 4.54
CA ASN A 199 32.23 6.85 4.18
C ASN A 199 33.21 6.04 5.04
N LYS A 200 34.36 5.64 4.45
CA LYS A 200 35.42 4.90 5.15
C LYS A 200 36.04 5.75 6.27
N ASP A 201 36.15 7.06 6.08
CA ASP A 201 36.68 8.00 7.07
C ASP A 201 35.66 8.29 8.19
N GLN A 202 36.08 8.07 9.44
CA GLN A 202 35.28 8.35 10.63
C GLN A 202 34.97 9.84 10.83
N ALA A 203 35.89 10.74 10.46
CA ALA A 203 35.69 12.18 10.61
C ALA A 203 34.53 12.67 9.75
N VAL A 204 34.49 12.20 8.49
CA VAL A 204 33.39 12.46 7.53
C VAL A 204 32.06 11.97 8.08
N ARG A 205 31.98 10.72 8.56
CA ARG A 205 30.73 10.18 9.14
C ARG A 205 30.26 11.01 10.34
N LYS A 206 31.18 11.42 11.22
CA LYS A 206 30.87 12.19 12.43
C LYS A 206 30.36 13.59 12.11
N GLU A 207 30.99 14.29 11.17
CA GLU A 207 30.54 15.60 10.73
C GLU A 207 29.15 15.51 10.08
N ALA A 208 28.94 14.54 9.20
CA ALA A 208 27.66 14.31 8.55
C ALA A 208 26.54 14.01 9.56
N ALA A 209 26.78 13.11 10.51
CA ALA A 209 25.82 12.77 11.56
C ALA A 209 25.44 13.99 12.43
N LYS A 210 26.41 14.85 12.77
CA LYS A 210 26.16 16.07 13.53
C LYS A 210 25.36 17.09 12.72
N SER A 211 25.70 17.28 11.45
CA SER A 211 24.96 18.18 10.56
C SER A 211 23.51 17.73 10.40
N PHE A 212 23.30 16.44 10.09
CA PHE A 212 21.99 15.82 10.01
C PHE A 212 21.20 15.99 11.30
N GLY A 213 21.77 15.57 12.44
CA GLY A 213 21.12 15.68 13.75
C GLY A 213 20.77 17.12 14.13
N LYS A 214 21.63 18.10 13.81
CA LYS A 214 21.36 19.52 14.08
C LYS A 214 20.18 20.02 13.26
N VAL A 215 20.20 19.83 11.93
CA VAL A 215 19.12 20.32 11.05
C VAL A 215 17.79 19.66 11.39
N GLN A 216 17.78 18.36 11.68
CA GLN A 216 16.57 17.67 12.14
C GLN A 216 16.10 18.21 13.50
N GLY A 217 17.02 18.45 14.43
CA GLY A 217 16.74 19.05 15.72
C GLY A 217 16.17 20.47 15.63
N ASP A 218 16.71 21.31 14.75
CA ASP A 218 16.22 22.67 14.50
C ASP A 218 14.76 22.66 13.95
N ASN A 219 14.33 21.58 13.30
CA ASN A 219 13.00 21.42 12.71
C ASN A 219 12.06 20.50 13.52
N ILE A 220 12.50 20.05 14.70
CA ILE A 220 11.79 19.03 15.48
C ILE A 220 10.34 19.40 15.82
N ALA A 221 10.06 20.69 16.04
CA ALA A 221 8.72 21.16 16.37
C ALA A 221 7.71 20.90 15.24
N VAL A 222 8.11 21.14 13.99
CA VAL A 222 7.25 20.91 12.82
C VAL A 222 7.01 19.42 12.62
N PHE A 223 8.06 18.60 12.68
CA PHE A 223 7.93 17.16 12.55
C PHE A 223 7.09 16.54 13.67
N ALA A 224 7.28 16.99 14.92
CA ALA A 224 6.46 16.54 16.04
C ALA A 224 4.97 16.89 15.84
N LEU A 225 4.67 18.10 15.37
CA LEU A 225 3.28 18.48 15.08
C LEU A 225 2.67 17.61 13.99
N ILE A 226 3.40 17.35 12.90
CA ILE A 226 2.93 16.50 11.80
C ILE A 226 2.66 15.08 12.30
N THR A 227 3.64 14.46 12.97
CA THR A 227 3.51 13.09 13.48
C THR A 227 2.36 12.97 14.47
N ASN A 228 2.24 13.89 15.43
CA ASN A 228 1.16 13.87 16.42
C ASN A 228 -0.22 14.05 15.78
N THR A 229 -0.32 14.92 14.77
CA THR A 229 -1.59 15.15 14.07
C THR A 229 -2.00 13.91 13.27
N LEU A 230 -1.08 13.30 12.53
CA LEU A 230 -1.34 12.06 11.79
C LEU A 230 -1.66 10.89 12.73
N ALA A 231 -0.96 10.78 13.86
CA ALA A 231 -1.24 9.77 14.86
C ALA A 231 -2.64 9.95 15.48
N LYS A 232 -3.04 11.19 15.75
CA LYS A 232 -4.37 11.50 16.31
C LYS A 232 -5.49 11.27 15.29
N ASP A 233 -5.28 11.68 14.03
CA ASP A 233 -6.20 11.40 12.92
C ASP A 233 -6.43 9.89 12.76
N LYS A 234 -5.34 9.10 12.72
CA LYS A 234 -5.41 7.64 12.70
C LYS A 234 -6.15 7.07 13.92
N GLU A 235 -5.86 7.53 15.14
CA GLU A 235 -6.54 7.04 16.35
C GLU A 235 -8.05 7.33 16.32
N ILE A 236 -8.46 8.50 15.82
CA ILE A 236 -9.87 8.84 15.68
C ILE A 236 -10.54 7.87 14.72
N GLU A 237 -9.95 7.64 13.54
CA GLU A 237 -10.48 6.68 12.55
C GLU A 237 -10.51 5.25 13.11
N ASP A 238 -9.44 4.82 13.78
CA ASP A 238 -9.35 3.49 14.39
C ASP A 238 -10.46 3.25 15.41
N ARG A 239 -10.79 4.27 16.22
CA ARG A 239 -11.90 4.20 17.18
C ARG A 239 -13.26 4.08 16.50
N TRP A 240 -13.52 4.85 15.44
CA TRP A 240 -14.77 4.73 14.66
C TRP A 240 -14.87 3.35 14.01
N ARG A 241 -13.76 2.84 13.48
CA ARG A 241 -13.63 1.51 12.91
C ARG A 241 -13.48 0.41 13.96
N LYS A 242 -13.51 0.73 15.26
CA LYS A 242 -13.44 -0.26 16.37
C LYS A 242 -12.19 -1.16 16.33
N TYR A 243 -11.05 -0.67 15.86
CA TYR A 243 -9.80 -1.40 15.99
C TYR A 243 -9.34 -1.39 17.46
N PRO A 244 -8.99 -2.55 18.04
CA PRO A 244 -8.63 -2.62 19.45
C PRO A 244 -7.25 -2.02 19.75
N ARG A 245 -6.34 -1.99 18.77
CA ARG A 245 -4.97 -1.47 18.92
C ARG A 245 -4.54 -0.71 17.66
N PRO A 246 -3.57 0.23 17.75
CA PRO A 246 -3.13 1.03 16.60
C PRO A 246 -2.63 0.21 15.40
N GLN A 247 -2.03 -0.96 15.66
CA GLN A 247 -1.52 -1.87 14.64
C GLN A 247 -2.56 -2.85 14.09
N SER A 248 -3.71 -3.02 14.75
CA SER A 248 -4.66 -4.09 14.42
C SER A 248 -5.19 -3.97 12.98
N SER A 249 -5.39 -2.74 12.48
CA SER A 249 -5.81 -2.53 11.09
C SER A 249 -4.80 -3.08 10.08
N MET A 250 -3.50 -2.90 10.35
CA MET A 250 -2.42 -3.39 9.48
C MET A 250 -2.21 -4.89 9.63
N ASN A 251 -2.35 -5.43 10.84
CA ASN A 251 -2.26 -6.86 11.08
C ASN A 251 -3.39 -7.59 10.35
N LEU A 252 -4.62 -7.08 10.46
CA LEU A 252 -5.78 -7.57 9.74
C LEU A 252 -5.61 -7.49 8.22
N ALA A 253 -5.06 -6.38 7.70
CA ALA A 253 -4.75 -6.23 6.28
C ALA A 253 -3.78 -7.27 5.73
N ASN A 254 -2.87 -7.77 6.57
CA ASN A 254 -1.94 -8.85 6.24
C ASN A 254 -2.48 -10.24 6.59
N VAL A 255 -3.70 -10.33 7.11
CA VAL A 255 -4.31 -11.58 7.61
C VAL A 255 -3.44 -12.25 8.68
N VAL A 256 -2.91 -11.43 9.60
CA VAL A 256 -2.07 -11.87 10.72
C VAL A 256 -2.73 -11.50 12.04
N GLU A 257 -2.80 -12.45 12.96
CA GLU A 257 -3.31 -12.21 14.30
C GLU A 257 -2.37 -11.31 15.12
N ASP A 258 -3.00 -10.54 16.01
CA ASP A 258 -2.35 -9.55 16.84
C ASP A 258 -1.24 -10.15 17.73
N GLU A 259 -1.47 -11.37 18.21
CA GLU A 259 -0.55 -12.15 19.07
C GLU A 259 0.66 -12.68 18.30
N VAL A 260 0.52 -12.96 17.00
CA VAL A 260 1.63 -13.43 16.15
C VAL A 260 2.66 -12.32 15.98
N VAL A 261 2.19 -11.09 15.74
CA VAL A 261 3.05 -9.91 15.66
C VAL A 261 3.73 -9.63 17.00
N ASP A 262 3.00 -9.76 18.11
CA ASP A 262 3.58 -9.61 19.45
C ASP A 262 4.64 -10.67 19.75
N ALA A 263 4.40 -11.93 19.37
CA ALA A 263 5.35 -13.02 19.52
C ALA A 263 6.65 -12.73 18.76
N LEU A 264 6.56 -12.24 17.51
CA LEU A 264 7.72 -11.83 16.73
C LEU A 264 8.48 -10.68 17.41
N ALA A 265 7.79 -9.63 17.82
CA ALA A 265 8.40 -8.47 18.48
C ALA A 265 9.11 -8.86 19.78
N ASN A 266 8.47 -9.73 20.58
CA ASN A 266 9.02 -10.23 21.84
C ASN A 266 10.24 -11.13 21.62
N ALA A 267 10.17 -12.05 20.65
CA ALA A 267 11.30 -12.92 20.30
C ALA A 267 12.52 -12.10 19.83
N VAL A 268 12.30 -11.08 18.98
CA VAL A 268 13.35 -10.17 18.51
C VAL A 268 13.97 -9.40 19.68
N LYS A 269 13.16 -8.80 20.56
CA LYS A 269 13.64 -8.07 21.75
C LYS A 269 14.44 -8.97 22.70
N ALA A 270 13.96 -10.17 22.96
CA ALA A 270 14.65 -11.15 23.81
C ALA A 270 16.00 -11.59 23.21
N ALA A 271 16.14 -11.54 21.88
CA ALA A 271 17.37 -11.86 21.17
C ALA A 271 18.40 -10.70 21.12
N TYR A 272 18.03 -9.45 21.44
CA TYR A 272 18.93 -8.30 21.38
C TYR A 272 20.28 -8.52 22.06
N PRO A 273 20.36 -9.08 23.30
CA PRO A 273 21.65 -9.32 23.94
C PRO A 273 22.54 -10.30 23.18
N LYS A 274 21.95 -11.34 22.56
CA LYS A 274 22.68 -12.41 21.86
C LYS A 274 23.07 -12.03 20.44
N LEU A 275 22.28 -11.19 19.78
CA LEU A 275 22.46 -10.79 18.37
C LEU A 275 22.99 -9.36 18.27
N ALA A 276 22.11 -8.36 18.33
CA ALA A 276 22.47 -6.96 18.08
C ALA A 276 23.58 -6.45 19.02
N HIS A 277 23.45 -6.65 20.34
CA HIS A 277 24.45 -6.19 21.30
C HIS A 277 25.80 -6.89 21.09
N ARG A 278 25.79 -8.21 20.81
CA ARG A 278 27.01 -8.98 20.51
C ARG A 278 27.66 -8.48 19.21
N TYR A 279 26.87 -8.23 18.17
CA TYR A 279 27.35 -7.69 16.90
C TYR A 279 28.03 -6.33 17.09
N TYR A 280 27.40 -5.40 17.81
CA TYR A 280 28.00 -4.08 18.06
C TYR A 280 29.23 -4.14 18.97
N LYS A 281 29.29 -5.06 19.94
CA LYS A 281 30.52 -5.34 20.72
C LYS A 281 31.66 -5.84 19.84
N LEU A 282 31.36 -6.77 18.92
CA LEU A 282 32.34 -7.29 17.98
C LEU A 282 32.84 -6.20 17.03
N LYS A 283 31.92 -5.39 16.49
CA LYS A 283 32.24 -4.25 15.64
C LYS A 283 33.13 -3.25 16.39
N ALA A 284 32.77 -2.85 17.61
CA ALA A 284 33.56 -1.95 18.45
C ALA A 284 35.00 -2.47 18.63
N LYS A 285 35.17 -3.77 18.93
CA LYS A 285 36.49 -4.44 19.00
C LYS A 285 37.27 -4.33 17.69
N TRP A 286 36.65 -4.59 16.54
CA TRP A 286 37.31 -4.47 15.24
C TRP A 286 37.73 -3.04 14.89
N PHE A 287 36.98 -2.04 15.35
CA PHE A 287 37.31 -0.63 15.17
C PHE A 287 38.23 -0.06 16.28
N GLY A 288 38.64 -0.88 17.25
CA GLY A 288 39.52 -0.44 18.35
C GLY A 288 38.87 0.57 19.30
N VAL A 289 37.53 0.60 19.40
CA VAL A 289 36.77 1.49 20.27
C VAL A 289 36.06 0.71 21.38
N GLU A 290 35.85 1.34 22.54
CA GLU A 290 35.14 0.71 23.66
C GLU A 290 33.65 0.47 23.34
N LYS A 291 33.02 1.42 22.66
CA LYS A 291 31.64 1.38 22.18
C LYS A 291 31.57 2.07 20.82
N MET A 292 30.66 1.62 19.96
CA MET A 292 30.39 2.33 18.71
C MET A 292 29.88 3.74 19.05
N PRO A 293 30.58 4.81 18.64
CA PRO A 293 30.07 6.17 18.79
C PRO A 293 29.00 6.39 17.73
N TYR A 294 27.91 7.08 18.13
CA TYR A 294 26.73 7.44 17.33
C TYR A 294 25.92 6.26 16.74
#